data_AF-A0A8A6WE34-F1
#
_entry.id   AF-A0A8A6WE34-F1
#
_cell.length_a   1.000
_cell.length_b   1.000
_cell.length_c   1.000
_cell.angle_alpha   90.00
_cell.angle_beta   90.00
_cell.angle_gamma   90.00
#
_symmetry.space_group_name_H-M   'P 1'
#
loop_
_entity.id
_entity.type
_entity.pdbx_description
1 polymer ?
#
loop_
_entity_poly.entity_id
_entity_poly.type
_entity_poly.pdbx_seq_one_letter_code
_entity_poly.pdbx_strand_id
1 'polypeptide(L)'
;MFLKYHCHQTALSVNKDTIGIEDLSNLGIYWRPDTSFSQLLTEAWLGKFWSTAFKTYMSLSLIIEFVKLTNNLLSEKSPVFSLKEKINNLKLPDTISEGLGIDKNAKLVDVSDLLHERLFTLCNWINAPVTETPPFSLDTKFSLQNIISKLHAITGCIIKPNFQVYIDEFENLTSDQQAIINTLMKHGSMPLLFSVAYKKNANISHKTLGNESIVEQHDFRYIDLEELYLNDFDTFAGEILALRFSDYIENTDHEKLRSIFTSEHQIPHRQTKEYQDSIKNLASKFLPEKSTKEISHEIFSDDALTKKLHSMIETGLSKSKSKLQVQYFIDDKFPEASLINGALLNRKSIREGANKFLI
;
A
#
# COMPACT_ATOMS: atom_id res chain seq x y z
N MET A 1 -3.76 0.35 1.96
CA MET A 1 -4.79 0.72 2.95
C MET A 1 -4.53 0.11 4.34
N PHE A 2 -3.77 -1.00 4.44
CA PHE A 2 -3.34 -1.62 5.71
C PHE A 2 -2.49 -0.69 6.61
N LEU A 3 -1.42 -0.08 6.09
CA LEU A 3 -0.52 0.76 6.90
C LEU A 3 -1.24 1.92 7.61
N LYS A 4 -2.16 2.59 6.89
CA LYS A 4 -2.95 3.71 7.43
C LYS A 4 -3.83 3.29 8.61
N TYR A 5 -4.29 2.05 8.65
CA TYR A 5 -5.08 1.52 9.77
C TYR A 5 -4.28 1.52 11.08
N HIS A 6 -2.96 1.26 11.00
CA HIS A 6 -2.06 1.30 12.16
C HIS A 6 -1.51 2.70 12.48
N CYS A 7 -2.03 3.75 11.83
CA CYS A 7 -1.58 5.12 12.03
C CYS A 7 -2.46 5.91 12.99
N HIS A 8 -1.94 7.05 13.45
CA HIS A 8 -2.60 7.91 14.43
C HIS A 8 -3.99 8.39 13.99
N GLN A 9 -4.28 8.49 12.68
CA GLN A 9 -5.59 8.88 12.18
C GLN A 9 -6.67 7.87 12.56
N THR A 10 -6.36 6.58 12.48
CA THR A 10 -7.28 5.51 12.86
C THR A 10 -7.25 5.26 14.35
N ALA A 11 -6.05 5.19 14.95
CA ALA A 11 -5.88 4.96 16.39
C ALA A 11 -6.61 6.02 17.23
N LEU A 12 -6.53 7.29 16.81
CA LEU A 12 -7.14 8.44 17.50
C LEU A 12 -8.40 8.97 16.79
N SER A 13 -9.07 8.14 15.98
CA SER A 13 -10.25 8.57 15.24
C SER A 13 -11.37 9.00 16.18
N VAL A 14 -11.93 10.18 15.94
CA VAL A 14 -13.11 10.69 16.67
C VAL A 14 -14.35 9.81 16.47
N ASN A 15 -14.35 8.95 15.46
CA ASN A 15 -15.44 8.02 15.17
C ASN A 15 -15.38 6.73 16.00
N LYS A 16 -14.29 6.47 16.74
CA LYS A 16 -14.25 5.36 17.70
C LYS A 16 -15.15 5.67 18.90
N ASP A 17 -15.84 4.66 19.42
CA ASP A 17 -16.67 4.80 20.62
C ASP A 17 -15.79 5.07 21.85
N THR A 18 -14.68 4.36 21.97
CA THR A 18 -13.67 4.52 23.01
C THR A 18 -12.26 4.40 22.42
N ILE A 19 -11.32 5.18 22.94
CA ILE A 19 -9.89 5.08 22.60
C ILE A 19 -9.16 4.71 23.90
N GLY A 20 -8.45 3.59 23.88
CA GLY A 20 -7.69 3.09 25.01
C GLY A 20 -6.27 3.64 25.08
N ILE A 21 -5.60 3.45 26.21
CA ILE A 21 -4.19 3.84 26.38
C ILE A 21 -3.30 2.98 25.47
N GLU A 22 -3.69 1.73 25.23
CA GLU A 22 -3.07 0.79 24.32
C GLU A 22 -3.07 1.25 22.86
N ASP A 23 -4.10 1.98 22.41
CA ASP A 23 -4.16 2.55 21.05
C ASP A 23 -3.05 3.59 20.81
N LEU A 24 -2.54 4.20 21.87
CA LEU A 24 -1.46 5.17 21.82
C LEU A 24 -0.08 4.52 22.00
N SER A 25 0.01 3.23 22.38
CA SER A 25 1.29 2.56 22.65
C SER A 25 2.21 2.48 21.44
N ASN A 26 1.65 2.34 20.24
CA ASN A 26 2.36 2.37 18.98
C ASN A 26 1.57 3.23 17.99
N LEU A 27 2.10 4.40 17.65
CA LEU A 27 1.47 5.34 16.73
C LEU A 27 2.18 5.33 15.39
N GLY A 28 1.50 4.84 14.36
CA GLY A 28 1.98 4.91 13.00
C GLY A 28 1.93 6.34 12.46
N ILE A 29 2.99 6.71 11.72
CA ILE A 29 3.08 7.90 10.89
C ILE A 29 3.19 7.43 9.44
N TYR A 30 2.16 7.68 8.63
CA TYR A 30 2.14 7.26 7.24
C TYR A 30 2.74 8.33 6.34
N TRP A 31 3.71 7.93 5.50
CA TRP A 31 4.23 8.78 4.44
C TRP A 31 4.27 8.00 3.13
N ARG A 32 3.65 8.58 2.10
CA ARG A 32 3.77 8.12 0.71
C ARG A 32 4.45 9.23 -0.07
N PRO A 33 5.69 9.04 -0.53
CA PRO A 33 6.35 10.02 -1.39
C PRO A 33 5.54 10.25 -2.66
N ASP A 34 5.51 11.48 -3.16
CA ASP A 34 5.05 11.71 -4.54
C ASP A 34 6.10 11.09 -5.47
N THR A 35 5.73 9.99 -6.12
CA THR A 35 6.64 9.17 -6.92
C THR A 35 7.11 9.85 -8.19
N SER A 36 6.32 10.78 -8.74
CA SER A 36 6.71 11.54 -9.93
C SER A 36 7.67 12.65 -9.53
N PHE A 37 7.37 13.34 -8.44
CA PHE A 37 8.21 14.40 -7.91
C PHE A 37 9.54 13.87 -7.36
N SER A 38 9.53 12.73 -6.68
CA SER A 38 10.73 12.15 -6.07
C SER A 38 11.79 11.75 -7.10
N GLN A 39 11.42 11.51 -8.36
CA GLN A 39 12.41 11.27 -9.43
C GLN A 39 13.31 12.49 -9.71
N LEU A 40 12.88 13.70 -9.34
CA LEU A 40 13.69 14.92 -9.49
C LEU A 40 14.75 15.03 -8.38
N LEU A 41 14.58 14.35 -7.26
CA LEU A 41 15.48 14.41 -6.11
C LEU A 41 16.73 13.53 -6.32
N THR A 42 17.54 13.85 -7.32
CA THR A 42 18.73 13.08 -7.72
C THR A 42 19.98 13.95 -7.85
N GLU A 43 21.15 13.33 -7.75
CA GLU A 43 22.44 14.02 -7.95
C GLU A 43 22.55 14.64 -9.33
N ALA A 44 22.05 13.94 -10.36
CA ALA A 44 22.09 14.42 -11.74
C ALA A 44 21.36 15.76 -11.93
N TRP A 45 20.29 16.00 -11.15
CA TRP A 45 19.47 17.19 -11.25
C TRP A 45 19.86 18.29 -10.23
N LEU A 46 20.09 17.90 -8.97
CA LEU A 46 20.31 18.84 -7.85
C LEU A 46 21.77 18.94 -7.42
N GLY A 47 22.68 18.21 -8.08
CA GLY A 47 24.10 18.16 -7.73
C GLY A 47 24.34 17.60 -6.33
N LYS A 48 25.45 18.00 -5.71
CA LYS A 48 25.93 17.47 -4.42
C LYS A 48 24.95 17.59 -3.24
N PHE A 49 23.95 18.49 -3.34
CA PHE A 49 22.97 18.73 -2.27
C PHE A 49 21.65 18.00 -2.45
N TRP A 50 21.53 17.13 -3.45
CA TRP A 50 20.32 16.33 -3.71
C TRP A 50 19.85 15.57 -2.45
N SER A 51 20.78 14.99 -1.70
CA SER A 51 20.47 14.19 -0.52
C SER A 51 19.94 15.05 0.62
N THR A 52 20.45 16.28 0.77
CA THR A 52 19.92 17.27 1.71
C THR A 52 18.50 17.68 1.33
N ALA A 53 18.23 17.91 0.03
CA ALA A 53 16.90 18.24 -0.44
C ALA A 53 15.90 17.08 -0.18
N PHE A 54 16.30 15.83 -0.46
CA PHE A 54 15.46 14.65 -0.21
C PHE A 54 15.16 14.47 1.28
N LYS A 55 16.19 14.54 2.16
CA LYS A 55 16.00 14.47 3.62
C LYS A 55 15.11 15.60 4.12
N THR A 56 15.25 16.81 3.60
CA THR A 56 14.43 17.95 4.01
C THR A 56 12.97 17.78 3.57
N TYR A 57 12.74 17.31 2.34
CA TYR A 57 11.41 16.99 1.83
C TYR A 57 10.70 15.92 2.69
N MET A 58 11.40 14.83 3.00
CA MET A 58 10.91 13.79 3.91
C MET A 58 10.65 14.35 5.31
N SER A 59 11.56 15.16 5.85
CA SER A 59 11.41 15.75 7.19
C SER A 59 10.19 16.65 7.28
N LEU A 60 10.01 17.58 6.34
CA LEU A 60 8.83 18.46 6.30
C LEU A 60 7.53 17.65 6.21
N SER A 61 7.49 16.65 5.32
CA SER A 61 6.33 15.77 5.16
C SER A 61 5.97 15.05 6.46
N LEU A 62 6.97 14.49 7.14
CA LEU A 62 6.76 13.76 8.40
C LEU A 62 6.41 14.70 9.56
N ILE A 63 7.04 15.88 9.65
CA ILE A 63 6.71 16.88 10.68
C ILE A 63 5.25 17.34 10.53
N ILE A 64 4.76 17.55 9.30
CA ILE A 64 3.34 17.86 9.04
C ILE A 64 2.43 16.75 9.59
N GLU A 65 2.77 15.47 9.41
CA GLU A 65 2.02 14.38 10.03
C GLU A 65 2.11 14.39 11.57
N PHE A 66 3.25 14.76 12.15
CA PHE A 66 3.35 14.97 13.61
C PHE A 66 2.48 16.14 14.10
N VAL A 67 2.30 17.21 13.32
CA VAL A 67 1.34 18.28 13.64
C VAL A 67 -0.08 17.73 13.66
N LYS A 68 -0.47 16.92 12.68
CA LYS A 68 -1.79 16.25 12.65
C LYS A 68 -1.96 15.31 13.82
N LEU A 69 -0.95 14.52 14.17
CA LEU A 69 -0.94 13.65 15.34
C LEU A 69 -1.16 14.47 16.62
N THR A 70 -0.43 15.57 16.78
CA THR A 70 -0.54 16.43 17.97
C THR A 70 -1.94 17.02 18.08
N ASN A 71 -2.54 17.43 16.95
CA ASN A 71 -3.93 17.87 16.91
C ASN A 71 -4.91 16.75 17.27
N ASN A 72 -4.72 15.51 16.79
CA ASN A 72 -5.56 14.38 17.18
C ASN A 72 -5.49 14.08 18.68
N LEU A 73 -4.33 14.27 19.32
CA LEU A 73 -4.18 14.09 20.76
C LEU A 73 -4.98 15.11 21.60
N LEU A 74 -5.38 16.24 21.01
CA LEU A 74 -6.23 17.26 21.66
C LEU A 74 -7.72 16.89 21.65
N SER A 75 -8.13 15.84 20.93
CA SER A 75 -9.51 15.37 20.91
C SER A 75 -10.00 14.97 22.31
N GLU A 76 -11.27 15.25 22.63
CA GLU A 76 -11.88 14.88 23.91
C GLU A 76 -11.86 13.37 24.18
N LYS A 77 -11.90 12.56 23.12
CA LYS A 77 -11.83 11.10 23.20
C LYS A 77 -10.40 10.57 23.42
N SER A 78 -9.38 11.42 23.32
CA SER A 78 -7.99 11.03 23.51
C SER A 78 -7.73 10.63 24.97
N PRO A 79 -7.06 9.48 25.23
CA PRO A 79 -6.66 9.08 26.59
C PRO A 79 -5.79 10.11 27.32
N VAL A 80 -5.13 11.00 26.57
CA VAL A 80 -4.28 12.07 27.11
C VAL A 80 -4.95 13.45 27.09
N PHE A 81 -6.28 13.52 26.90
CA PHE A 81 -7.02 14.78 26.85
C PHE A 81 -6.85 15.64 28.12
N SER A 82 -6.64 15.01 29.29
CA SER A 82 -6.31 15.71 30.54
C SER A 82 -5.03 16.57 30.44
N LEU A 83 -4.15 16.28 29.47
CA LEU A 83 -2.92 17.02 29.18
C LEU A 83 -3.06 18.04 28.06
N LYS A 84 -4.27 18.28 27.52
CA LYS A 84 -4.51 19.12 26.35
C LYS A 84 -3.84 20.49 26.43
N GLU A 85 -3.85 21.15 27.59
CA GLU A 85 -3.22 22.48 27.75
C GLU A 85 -1.70 22.42 27.56
N LYS A 86 -1.04 21.36 28.03
CA LYS A 86 0.40 21.18 27.84
C LYS A 86 0.72 20.85 26.39
N ILE A 87 -0.09 20.00 25.76
CA ILE A 87 0.07 19.60 24.35
C ILE A 87 -0.18 20.81 23.42
N ASN A 88 -1.23 21.59 23.67
CA ASN A 88 -1.58 22.79 22.92
C ASN A 88 -0.50 23.89 23.03
N ASN A 89 0.23 23.93 24.15
CA ASN A 89 1.33 24.89 24.35
C ASN A 89 2.71 24.32 23.97
N LEU A 90 2.76 23.12 23.37
CA LEU A 90 4.01 22.52 22.93
C LEU A 90 4.62 23.34 21.79
N LYS A 91 5.80 23.92 22.04
CA LYS A 91 6.55 24.68 21.02
C LYS A 91 7.25 23.75 20.03
N LEU A 92 7.27 24.16 18.76
CA LEU A 92 8.16 23.57 17.76
C LEU A 92 9.61 23.56 18.29
N PRO A 93 10.40 22.49 18.13
CA PRO A 93 11.80 22.48 18.55
C PRO A 93 12.61 23.60 17.90
N ASP A 94 13.40 24.32 18.70
CA ASP A 94 14.16 25.50 18.28
C ASP A 94 15.07 25.19 17.08
N THR A 95 15.67 24.01 17.03
CA THR A 95 16.50 23.55 15.91
C THR A 95 15.74 23.47 14.58
N ILE A 96 14.47 23.07 14.62
CA ILE A 96 13.58 23.03 13.45
C ILE A 96 13.11 24.44 13.12
N SER A 97 12.72 25.22 14.13
CA SER A 97 12.29 26.61 13.95
C SER A 97 13.38 27.46 13.28
N GLU A 98 14.62 27.34 13.74
CA GLU A 98 15.78 28.01 13.14
C GLU A 98 16.06 27.51 11.72
N GLY A 99 16.09 26.18 11.51
CA GLY A 99 16.36 25.59 10.20
C GLY A 99 15.33 25.93 9.12
N LEU A 100 14.11 26.30 9.53
CA LEU A 100 13.01 26.69 8.63
C LEU A 100 12.72 28.19 8.65
N GLY A 101 13.38 29.00 9.48
CA GLY A 101 13.04 30.41 9.66
C GLY A 101 11.58 30.60 10.10
N ILE A 102 11.15 29.83 11.10
CA ILE A 102 9.85 29.92 11.77
C ILE A 102 10.06 30.55 13.16
N ASP A 103 9.08 31.31 13.66
CA ASP A 103 9.15 31.88 15.01
C ASP A 103 9.39 30.78 16.06
N LYS A 104 10.38 30.97 16.92
CA LYS A 104 10.73 30.06 18.03
C LYS A 104 9.60 29.89 19.04
N ASN A 105 8.67 30.83 19.11
CA ASN A 105 7.49 30.74 19.95
C ASN A 105 6.30 30.03 19.29
N ALA A 106 6.42 29.64 18.02
CA ALA A 106 5.36 28.96 17.32
C ALA A 106 5.04 27.60 17.98
N LYS A 107 3.75 27.35 18.18
CA LYS A 107 3.23 26.12 18.74
C LYS A 107 3.16 25.05 17.67
N LEU A 108 3.53 23.82 18.01
CA LEU A 108 3.53 22.70 17.08
C LEU A 108 2.17 22.48 16.43
N VAL A 109 1.08 22.69 17.18
CA VAL A 109 -0.30 22.51 16.68
C VAL A 109 -0.71 23.54 15.61
N ASP A 110 -0.05 24.71 15.60
CA ASP A 110 -0.43 25.87 14.79
C ASP A 110 0.48 26.09 13.56
N VAL A 111 1.57 25.33 13.41
CA VAL A 111 2.58 25.56 12.35
C VAL A 111 2.27 24.84 11.03
N SER A 112 1.09 24.23 10.87
CA SER A 112 0.74 23.47 9.67
C SER A 112 0.94 24.30 8.39
N ASP A 113 0.35 25.49 8.31
CA ASP A 113 0.41 26.32 7.09
C ASP A 113 1.83 26.77 6.79
N LEU A 114 2.58 27.19 7.83
CA LEU A 114 4.00 27.54 7.69
C LEU A 114 4.83 26.37 7.15
N LEU A 115 4.62 25.15 7.63
CA LEU A 115 5.32 23.97 7.13
C LEU A 115 4.96 23.67 5.66
N HIS A 116 3.70 23.85 5.26
CA HIS A 116 3.30 23.70 3.86
C HIS A 116 3.90 24.79 2.96
N GLU A 117 4.02 26.03 3.43
CA GLU A 117 4.74 27.10 2.71
C GLU A 117 6.22 26.76 2.51
N ARG A 118 6.88 26.20 3.55
CA ARG A 118 8.29 25.76 3.47
C ARG A 118 8.44 24.58 2.53
N LEU A 119 7.50 23.62 2.57
CA LEU A 119 7.46 22.50 1.64
C LEU A 119 7.28 22.99 0.20
N PHE A 120 6.35 23.91 -0.04
CA PHE A 120 6.12 24.52 -1.35
C PHE A 120 7.38 25.24 -1.87
N THR A 121 8.04 26.01 -1.01
CA THR A 121 9.29 26.71 -1.35
C THR A 121 10.41 25.72 -1.73
N LEU A 122 10.57 24.65 -0.96
CA LEU A 122 11.51 23.58 -1.27
C LEU A 122 11.14 22.90 -2.60
N CYS A 123 9.87 22.58 -2.83
CA CYS A 123 9.42 21.93 -4.06
C CYS A 123 9.64 22.79 -5.31
N ASN A 124 9.40 24.10 -5.22
CA ASN A 124 9.71 25.03 -6.30
C ASN A 124 11.21 25.08 -6.60
N TRP A 125 12.05 25.11 -5.56
CA TRP A 125 13.49 25.04 -5.74
C TRP A 125 13.92 23.70 -6.36
N ILE A 126 13.32 22.58 -5.98
CA ILE A 126 13.59 21.27 -6.60
C ILE A 126 13.20 21.30 -8.08
N ASN A 127 12.06 21.89 -8.45
CA ASN A 127 11.62 21.97 -9.84
C ASN A 127 12.49 22.93 -10.68
N ALA A 128 13.01 23.98 -10.07
CA ALA A 128 13.88 24.96 -10.70
C ALA A 128 14.98 25.40 -9.72
N PRO A 129 16.13 24.71 -9.69
CA PRO A 129 17.22 24.99 -8.73
C PRO A 129 17.91 26.31 -9.05
N VAL A 130 17.34 27.42 -8.59
CA VAL A 130 17.84 28.79 -8.81
C VAL A 130 19.08 29.11 -7.96
N THR A 131 19.40 28.28 -6.96
CA THR A 131 20.57 28.39 -6.09
C THR A 131 21.29 27.06 -5.99
N GLU A 132 22.59 27.08 -5.66
CA GLU A 132 23.38 25.85 -5.50
C GLU A 132 22.89 24.98 -4.33
N THR A 133 22.52 25.60 -3.21
CA THR A 133 22.02 24.93 -2.01
C THR A 133 20.49 24.99 -1.90
N PRO A 134 19.85 23.96 -1.31
CA PRO A 134 18.42 24.01 -1.02
C PRO A 134 18.09 25.12 -0.02
N PRO A 135 16.86 25.67 -0.04
CA PRO A 135 16.45 26.78 0.82
C PRO A 135 16.42 26.40 2.31
N PHE A 136 16.25 25.12 2.62
CA PHE A 136 16.24 24.58 3.98
C PHE A 136 17.07 23.29 4.04
N SER A 137 17.54 22.96 5.23
CA SER A 137 18.29 21.74 5.50
C SER A 137 17.85 21.15 6.84
N LEU A 138 17.20 20.00 6.79
CA LEU A 138 16.79 19.25 7.97
C LEU A 138 17.36 17.84 7.96
N ASP A 139 17.81 17.38 9.13
CA ASP A 139 18.07 15.96 9.37
C ASP A 139 16.79 15.29 9.88
N THR A 140 16.33 14.24 9.17
CA THR A 140 15.05 13.61 9.47
C THR A 140 15.03 12.97 10.84
N LYS A 141 16.03 12.14 11.17
CA LYS A 141 16.04 11.41 12.44
C LYS A 141 16.08 12.36 13.61
N PHE A 142 16.99 13.33 13.58
CA PHE A 142 17.15 14.31 14.66
C PHE A 142 15.92 15.22 14.82
N SER A 143 15.34 15.70 13.71
CA SER A 143 14.14 16.54 13.76
C SER A 143 12.96 15.81 14.41
N LEU A 144 12.69 14.59 13.98
CA LEU A 144 11.59 13.80 14.54
C LEU A 144 11.85 13.40 15.99
N GLN A 145 13.07 13.01 16.34
CA GLN A 145 13.44 12.70 17.72
C GLN A 145 13.23 13.90 18.66
N ASN A 146 13.57 15.13 18.24
CA ASN A 146 13.32 16.32 19.05
C ASN A 146 11.83 16.57 19.32
N ILE A 147 10.97 16.36 18.31
CA ILE A 147 9.51 16.46 18.49
C ILE A 147 9.03 15.39 19.47
N ILE A 148 9.46 14.13 19.25
CA ILE A 148 9.08 13.00 20.09
C ILE A 148 9.53 13.19 21.54
N SER A 149 10.76 13.64 21.78
CA SER A 149 11.26 13.92 23.12
C SER A 149 10.44 14.98 23.84
N LYS A 150 10.02 16.04 23.13
CA LYS A 150 9.13 17.06 23.70
C LYS A 150 7.74 16.51 24.02
N LEU A 151 7.17 15.68 23.15
CA LEU A 151 5.88 15.00 23.41
C LEU A 151 5.98 14.05 24.61
N HIS A 152 7.01 13.21 24.66
CA HIS A 152 7.26 12.29 25.77
C HIS A 152 7.46 13.00 27.10
N ALA A 153 8.09 14.19 27.12
CA ALA A 153 8.22 14.99 28.32
C ALA A 153 6.86 15.45 28.88
N ILE A 154 5.85 15.60 28.02
CA ILE A 154 4.47 15.95 28.43
C ILE A 154 3.67 14.70 28.81
N THR A 155 3.69 13.66 27.98
CA THR A 155 2.89 12.44 28.16
C THR A 155 3.44 11.53 29.25
N GLY A 156 4.70 11.69 29.63
CA GLY A 156 5.34 10.99 30.75
C GLY A 156 5.29 9.46 30.64
N CYS A 157 5.04 8.79 31.76
CA CYS A 157 4.94 7.33 31.85
C CYS A 157 3.57 6.77 31.44
N ILE A 158 2.59 7.63 31.11
CA ILE A 158 1.24 7.18 30.75
C ILE A 158 1.38 6.25 29.54
N ILE A 159 2.17 6.69 28.55
CA ILE A 159 2.48 5.97 27.32
C ILE A 159 3.86 6.46 26.87
N LYS A 160 4.78 5.54 26.57
CA LYS A 160 5.94 5.85 25.72
C LYS A 160 5.55 5.43 24.30
N PRO A 161 4.79 6.27 23.55
CA PRO A 161 4.39 5.90 22.21
C PRO A 161 5.66 5.63 21.42
N ASN A 162 5.77 4.42 20.90
CA ASN A 162 6.74 4.15 19.86
C ASN A 162 6.12 4.67 18.57
N PHE A 163 6.86 5.52 17.88
CA PHE A 163 6.46 6.06 16.60
C PHE A 163 7.05 5.17 15.53
N GLN A 164 6.16 4.61 14.71
CA GLN A 164 6.54 3.80 13.56
C GLN A 164 6.27 4.62 12.31
N VAL A 165 7.31 5.04 11.60
CA VAL A 165 7.16 5.69 10.30
C VAL A 165 6.99 4.60 9.26
N TYR A 166 5.84 4.60 8.58
CA TYR A 166 5.53 3.71 7.46
C TYR A 166 5.72 4.45 6.15
N ILE A 167 6.70 4.04 5.37
CA ILE A 167 7.03 4.59 4.06
C ILE A 167 6.43 3.68 3.00
N ASP A 168 5.41 4.16 2.30
CA ASP A 168 4.71 3.43 1.24
C ASP A 168 5.38 3.65 -0.12
N GLU A 169 5.12 2.76 -1.08
CA GLU A 169 5.65 2.80 -2.44
C GLU A 169 7.18 2.92 -2.52
N PHE A 170 7.87 2.22 -1.61
CA PHE A 170 9.32 2.29 -1.47
C PHE A 170 10.07 1.89 -2.76
N GLU A 171 9.49 0.98 -3.56
CA GLU A 171 10.07 0.54 -4.83
C GLU A 171 10.20 1.64 -5.88
N ASN A 172 9.44 2.73 -5.74
CA ASN A 172 9.46 3.85 -6.69
C ASN A 172 10.56 4.87 -6.38
N LEU A 173 11.24 4.75 -5.23
CA LEU A 173 12.39 5.59 -4.90
C LEU A 173 13.65 5.11 -5.62
N THR A 174 14.56 6.02 -5.95
CA THR A 174 15.84 5.66 -6.57
C THR A 174 16.72 4.87 -5.58
N SER A 175 17.71 4.10 -6.08
CA SER A 175 18.58 3.31 -5.21
C SER A 175 19.31 4.15 -4.16
N ASP A 176 19.66 5.40 -4.47
CA ASP A 176 20.33 6.30 -3.53
C ASP A 176 19.35 6.85 -2.46
N GLN A 177 18.11 7.12 -2.85
CA GLN A 177 17.04 7.50 -1.90
C GLN A 177 16.69 6.32 -0.98
N GLN A 178 16.59 5.11 -1.53
CA GLN A 178 16.42 3.89 -0.77
C GLN A 178 17.57 3.70 0.23
N ALA A 179 18.83 4.01 -0.16
CA ALA A 179 19.97 3.92 0.75
C ALA A 179 19.87 4.87 1.95
N ILE A 180 19.33 6.09 1.77
CA ILE A 180 19.04 7.02 2.87
C ILE A 180 18.03 6.39 3.83
N ILE A 181 16.94 5.82 3.33
CA ILE A 181 15.91 5.20 4.16
C ILE A 181 16.41 3.93 4.85
N ASN A 182 17.15 3.07 4.15
CA ASN A 182 17.75 1.87 4.73
C ASN A 182 18.70 2.23 5.89
N THR A 183 19.40 3.36 5.79
CA THR A 183 20.23 3.89 6.89
C THR A 183 19.37 4.26 8.11
N LEU A 184 18.19 4.87 7.89
CA LEU A 184 17.24 5.18 8.96
C LEU A 184 16.66 3.91 9.59
N MET A 185 16.39 2.87 8.80
CA MET A 185 15.94 1.56 9.31
C MET A 185 17.03 0.88 10.14
N LYS A 186 18.25 0.77 9.61
CA LYS A 186 19.41 0.13 10.27
C LYS A 186 19.73 0.75 11.63
N HIS A 187 19.65 2.08 11.71
CA HIS A 187 19.93 2.82 12.94
C HIS A 187 18.64 3.27 13.65
N GLY A 188 17.49 2.69 13.28
CA GLY A 188 16.22 2.92 13.94
C GLY A 188 16.28 2.37 15.36
N SER A 189 15.77 3.14 16.32
CA SER A 189 15.77 2.73 17.73
C SER A 189 14.60 3.38 18.44
N MET A 190 14.02 2.68 19.40
CA MET A 190 12.95 3.26 20.22
C MET A 190 13.36 4.64 20.76
N PRO A 191 12.46 5.64 20.69
CA PRO A 191 11.04 5.54 20.36
C PRO A 191 10.69 5.77 18.88
N LEU A 192 11.65 5.78 17.95
CA LEU A 192 11.42 6.07 16.53
C LEU A 192 11.96 4.95 15.65
N LEU A 193 11.05 4.26 14.97
CA LEU A 193 11.35 3.18 14.04
C LEU A 193 10.85 3.54 12.64
N PHE A 194 11.48 2.94 11.63
CA PHE A 194 11.12 3.11 10.23
C PHE A 194 10.80 1.74 9.61
N SER A 195 9.75 1.69 8.81
CA SER A 195 9.36 0.53 8.02
C SER A 195 8.98 0.98 6.62
N VAL A 196 9.30 0.13 5.65
CA VAL A 196 8.98 0.36 4.24
C VAL A 196 7.95 -0.67 3.79
N ALA A 197 7.07 -0.27 2.88
CA ALA A 197 6.18 -1.18 2.16
C ALA A 197 6.40 -1.02 0.66
N TYR A 198 6.38 -2.15 -0.03
CA TYR A 198 6.60 -2.25 -1.46
C TYR A 198 5.94 -3.53 -1.99
N LYS A 199 5.80 -3.62 -3.31
CA LYS A 199 5.24 -4.81 -3.97
C LYS A 199 6.15 -6.03 -3.80
N LYS A 200 5.57 -7.21 -3.57
CA LYS A 200 6.28 -8.48 -3.30
C LYS A 200 7.47 -8.78 -4.22
N ASN A 201 7.33 -8.52 -5.52
CA ASN A 201 8.36 -8.80 -6.54
C ASN A 201 9.11 -7.55 -7.01
N ALA A 202 9.08 -6.45 -6.25
CA ALA A 202 9.79 -5.24 -6.62
C ALA A 202 11.31 -5.40 -6.45
N ASN A 203 12.06 -4.77 -7.34
CA ASN A 203 13.51 -4.70 -7.22
C ASN A 203 13.89 -3.60 -6.24
N ILE A 204 14.28 -3.97 -5.03
CA ILE A 204 14.69 -3.05 -3.96
C ILE A 204 16.17 -3.19 -3.62
N SER A 205 16.78 -2.10 -3.19
CA SER A 205 18.14 -2.06 -2.66
C SER A 205 18.14 -2.28 -1.15
N HIS A 206 19.11 -3.05 -0.67
CA HIS A 206 19.42 -3.17 0.76
C HIS A 206 20.65 -2.35 1.18
N LYS A 207 21.26 -1.60 0.25
CA LYS A 207 22.44 -0.77 0.58
C LYS A 207 22.05 0.34 1.56
N THR A 208 22.94 0.69 2.48
CA THR A 208 22.85 1.93 3.25
C THR A 208 23.82 2.98 2.68
N LEU A 209 23.87 4.16 3.27
CA LEU A 209 24.90 5.16 2.96
C LEU A 209 26.30 4.75 3.45
N GLY A 210 26.37 3.82 4.40
CA GLY A 210 27.64 3.28 4.90
C GLY A 210 28.13 2.09 4.09
N ASN A 211 29.20 1.45 4.57
CA ASN A 211 29.78 0.27 3.93
C ASN A 211 28.95 -1.01 4.13
N GLU A 212 27.92 -0.96 4.99
CA GLU A 212 27.08 -2.09 5.33
C GLU A 212 25.72 -1.99 4.65
N SER A 213 25.11 -3.13 4.35
CA SER A 213 23.70 -3.22 3.96
C SER A 213 22.81 -3.46 5.17
N ILE A 214 21.50 -3.28 5.01
CA ILE A 214 20.51 -3.85 5.93
C ILE A 214 20.36 -5.35 5.68
N VAL A 215 20.22 -6.14 6.74
CA VAL A 215 20.03 -7.59 6.68
C VAL A 215 18.83 -8.02 7.51
N GLU A 216 18.01 -8.92 6.98
CA GLU A 216 16.76 -9.36 7.61
C GLU A 216 16.97 -10.00 8.99
N GLN A 217 18.06 -10.77 9.16
CA GLN A 217 18.29 -11.45 10.45
C GLN A 217 18.52 -10.50 11.62
N HIS A 218 18.96 -9.27 11.37
CA HIS A 218 19.41 -8.35 12.43
C HIS A 218 18.70 -6.98 12.41
N ASP A 219 18.38 -6.47 11.22
CA ASP A 219 17.97 -5.07 11.05
C ASP A 219 16.46 -4.88 10.85
N PHE A 220 15.77 -5.85 10.22
CA PHE A 220 14.33 -5.72 9.92
C PHE A 220 13.62 -7.07 9.81
N ARG A 221 12.30 -7.09 9.98
CA ARG A 221 11.49 -8.29 9.72
C ARG A 221 10.71 -8.10 8.43
N TYR A 222 10.74 -9.12 7.56
CA TYR A 222 9.86 -9.16 6.41
C TYR A 222 8.49 -9.70 6.81
N ILE A 223 7.43 -9.05 6.35
CA ILE A 223 6.04 -9.49 6.55
C ILE A 223 5.38 -9.50 5.19
N ASP A 224 5.08 -10.69 4.68
CA ASP A 224 4.27 -10.85 3.48
C ASP A 224 2.79 -10.72 3.85
N LEU A 225 2.18 -9.61 3.48
CA LEU A 225 0.76 -9.38 3.74
C LEU A 225 -0.12 -10.35 2.95
N GLU A 226 0.33 -10.84 1.79
CA GLU A 226 -0.45 -11.76 0.96
C GLU A 226 -0.60 -13.12 1.66
N GLU A 227 0.48 -13.62 2.27
CA GLU A 227 0.46 -14.89 3.00
C GLU A 227 -0.55 -14.89 4.16
N LEU A 228 -0.81 -13.72 4.76
CA LEU A 228 -1.72 -13.61 5.90
C LEU A 228 -3.19 -13.88 5.56
N TYR A 229 -3.61 -13.69 4.31
CA TYR A 229 -5.01 -13.90 3.90
C TYR A 229 -5.19 -15.02 2.86
N LEU A 230 -4.13 -15.75 2.49
CA LEU A 230 -4.23 -16.86 1.53
C LEU A 230 -5.24 -17.94 1.99
N ASN A 231 -5.25 -18.27 3.28
CA ASN A 231 -6.14 -19.30 3.83
C ASN A 231 -7.62 -18.89 3.80
N ASP A 232 -7.89 -17.58 3.83
CA ASP A 232 -9.24 -17.01 3.85
C ASP A 232 -9.58 -16.27 2.54
N PHE A 233 -8.81 -16.51 1.48
CA PHE A 233 -8.88 -15.73 0.25
C PHE A 233 -10.27 -15.74 -0.39
N ASP A 234 -10.92 -16.91 -0.48
CA ASP A 234 -12.26 -17.02 -1.05
C ASP A 234 -13.29 -16.16 -0.31
N THR A 235 -13.21 -16.17 1.03
CA THR A 235 -14.07 -15.37 1.89
C THR A 235 -13.79 -13.90 1.64
N PHE A 236 -12.52 -13.49 1.72
CA PHE A 236 -12.11 -12.11 1.50
C PHE A 236 -12.54 -11.59 0.11
N ALA A 237 -12.30 -12.36 -0.95
CA ALA A 237 -12.71 -12.02 -2.31
C ALA A 237 -14.23 -11.90 -2.42
N GLY A 238 -14.99 -12.82 -1.82
CA GLY A 238 -16.44 -12.77 -1.76
C GLY A 238 -16.98 -11.55 -1.01
N GLU A 239 -16.33 -11.15 0.09
CA GLU A 239 -16.68 -9.93 0.83
C GLU A 239 -16.42 -8.66 0.01
N ILE A 240 -15.28 -8.59 -0.68
CA ILE A 240 -14.98 -7.47 -1.59
C ILE A 240 -16.02 -7.39 -2.71
N LEU A 241 -16.40 -8.54 -3.28
CA LEU A 241 -17.44 -8.61 -4.30
C LEU A 241 -18.78 -8.10 -3.76
N ALA A 242 -19.22 -8.60 -2.60
CA ALA A 242 -20.46 -8.21 -1.96
C ALA A 242 -20.48 -6.70 -1.64
N LEU A 243 -19.38 -6.18 -1.09
CA LEU A 243 -19.24 -4.76 -0.79
C LEU A 243 -19.33 -3.91 -2.05
N ARG A 244 -18.64 -4.28 -3.14
CA ARG A 244 -18.72 -3.55 -4.42
C ARG A 244 -20.11 -3.56 -5.02
N PHE A 245 -20.83 -4.67 -4.90
CA PHE A 245 -22.21 -4.75 -5.39
C PHE A 245 -23.21 -3.99 -4.52
N SER A 246 -22.96 -3.86 -3.22
CA SER A 246 -23.84 -3.07 -2.36
C SER A 246 -23.99 -1.63 -2.85
N ASP A 247 -22.97 -1.05 -3.48
CA ASP A 247 -23.02 0.29 -4.09
C ASP A 247 -24.04 0.43 -5.23
N TYR A 248 -24.50 -0.69 -5.80
CA TYR A 248 -25.49 -0.72 -6.89
C TYR A 248 -26.89 -1.15 -6.44
N ILE A 249 -27.09 -1.46 -5.17
CA ILE A 249 -28.40 -1.81 -4.62
C ILE A 249 -29.07 -0.51 -4.13
N GLU A 250 -30.15 -0.09 -4.79
CA GLU A 250 -30.98 1.02 -4.32
C GLU A 250 -31.69 0.62 -3.03
N ASN A 251 -31.13 0.95 -1.86
CA ASN A 251 -31.84 0.78 -0.60
C ASN A 251 -31.30 1.60 0.57
N THR A 252 -32.18 1.90 1.53
CA THR A 252 -31.90 2.58 2.82
C THR A 252 -31.01 1.79 3.78
N ASP A 253 -30.62 0.56 3.44
CA ASP A 253 -29.79 -0.32 4.27
C ASP A 253 -28.31 -0.41 3.82
N HIS A 254 -27.88 0.41 2.84
CA HIS A 254 -26.49 0.42 2.35
C HIS A 254 -25.45 0.57 3.48
N GLU A 255 -25.66 1.52 4.38
CA GLU A 255 -24.76 1.73 5.53
C GLU A 255 -24.73 0.54 6.49
N LYS A 256 -25.87 -0.14 6.70
CA LYS A 256 -25.89 -1.36 7.53
C LYS A 256 -25.13 -2.49 6.86
N LEU A 257 -25.32 -2.70 5.57
CA LEU A 257 -24.59 -3.72 4.81
C LEU A 257 -23.08 -3.44 4.81
N ARG A 258 -22.70 -2.19 4.56
CA ARG A 258 -21.30 -1.75 4.61
C ARG A 258 -20.68 -2.00 5.99
N SER A 259 -21.42 -1.73 7.06
CA SER A 259 -20.94 -1.92 8.43
C SER A 259 -20.54 -3.37 8.74
N ILE A 260 -21.16 -4.37 8.09
CA ILE A 260 -20.79 -5.79 8.23
C ILE A 260 -19.33 -5.99 7.82
N PHE A 261 -18.91 -5.37 6.71
CA PHE A 261 -17.57 -5.56 6.14
C PHE A 261 -16.52 -4.62 6.73
N THR A 262 -16.93 -3.45 7.21
CA THR A 262 -15.99 -2.38 7.63
C THR A 262 -15.84 -2.21 9.14
N SER A 263 -16.73 -2.78 9.96
CA SER A 263 -16.67 -2.66 11.42
C SER A 263 -15.79 -3.73 12.07
N GLU A 264 -14.91 -3.33 12.97
CA GLU A 264 -14.06 -4.24 13.77
C GLU A 264 -14.91 -5.18 14.64
N HIS A 265 -16.06 -4.73 15.14
CA HIS A 265 -16.96 -5.54 15.97
C HIS A 265 -17.55 -6.75 15.23
N GLN A 266 -17.52 -6.74 13.89
CA GLN A 266 -18.03 -7.81 13.06
C GLN A 266 -16.97 -8.89 12.79
N ILE A 267 -15.71 -8.67 13.16
CA ILE A 267 -14.63 -9.65 12.95
C ILE A 267 -14.98 -11.04 13.52
N PRO A 268 -15.48 -11.18 14.77
CA PRO A 268 -15.85 -12.49 15.30
C PRO A 268 -16.96 -13.18 14.50
N HIS A 269 -17.96 -12.41 14.05
CA HIS A 269 -19.04 -12.94 13.21
C HIS A 269 -18.50 -13.39 11.84
N ARG A 270 -17.62 -12.60 11.22
CA ARG A 270 -17.01 -12.90 9.92
C ARG A 270 -16.08 -14.12 9.94
N GLN A 271 -15.57 -14.49 11.11
CA GLN A 271 -14.79 -15.70 11.32
C GLN A 271 -15.65 -16.96 11.51
N THR A 272 -16.98 -16.82 11.64
CA THR A 272 -17.87 -17.99 11.74
C THR A 272 -17.98 -18.71 10.41
N LYS A 273 -18.03 -20.04 10.46
CA LYS A 273 -18.12 -20.87 9.26
C LYS A 273 -19.42 -20.62 8.50
N GLU A 274 -20.50 -20.37 9.23
CA GLU A 274 -21.80 -20.02 8.68
C GLU A 274 -21.72 -18.75 7.81
N TYR A 275 -21.07 -17.70 8.30
CA TYR A 275 -20.86 -16.48 7.53
C TYR A 275 -19.99 -16.74 6.30
N GLN A 276 -18.84 -17.41 6.48
CA GLN A 276 -17.92 -17.69 5.38
C GLN A 276 -18.59 -18.49 4.26
N ASP A 277 -19.33 -19.55 4.61
CA ASP A 277 -20.07 -20.37 3.66
C ASP A 277 -21.17 -19.53 2.96
N SER A 278 -21.83 -18.61 3.69
CA SER A 278 -22.83 -17.72 3.09
C SER A 278 -22.24 -16.77 2.05
N ILE A 279 -21.07 -16.19 2.32
CA ILE A 279 -20.37 -15.27 1.41
C ILE A 279 -19.84 -16.02 0.19
N LYS A 280 -19.27 -17.22 0.37
CA LYS A 280 -18.81 -18.06 -0.74
C LYS A 280 -19.97 -18.47 -1.65
N ASN A 281 -21.11 -18.86 -1.06
CA ASN A 281 -22.33 -19.18 -1.81
C ASN A 281 -22.93 -17.97 -2.53
N LEU A 282 -22.79 -16.77 -1.97
CA LEU A 282 -23.19 -15.55 -2.65
C LEU A 282 -22.29 -15.29 -3.87
N ALA A 283 -20.97 -15.38 -3.68
CA ALA A 283 -20.00 -15.17 -4.76
C ALA A 283 -20.17 -16.16 -5.92
N SER A 284 -20.39 -17.46 -5.62
CA SER A 284 -20.60 -18.49 -6.65
C SER A 284 -21.89 -18.30 -7.45
N LYS A 285 -22.92 -17.64 -6.90
CA LYS A 285 -24.12 -17.26 -7.67
C LYS A 285 -23.84 -16.12 -8.66
N PHE A 286 -22.97 -15.18 -8.29
CA PHE A 286 -22.60 -14.05 -9.14
C PHE A 286 -21.59 -14.43 -10.24
N LEU A 287 -20.60 -15.24 -9.88
CA LEU A 287 -19.59 -15.77 -10.79
C LEU A 287 -19.71 -17.29 -10.82
N PRO A 288 -20.73 -17.84 -11.51
CA PRO A 288 -20.92 -19.27 -11.57
C PRO A 288 -19.70 -19.90 -12.24
N GLU A 289 -19.02 -20.77 -11.51
CA GLU A 289 -18.02 -21.65 -12.10
C GLU A 289 -18.74 -22.63 -13.03
N LYS A 290 -18.48 -22.50 -14.32
CA LYS A 290 -18.88 -23.51 -15.31
C LYS A 290 -17.71 -24.46 -15.49
N SER A 291 -17.97 -25.75 -15.31
CA SER A 291 -17.03 -26.79 -15.68
C SER A 291 -16.70 -26.72 -17.18
N THR A 292 -15.53 -27.24 -17.58
CA THR A 292 -15.17 -27.38 -19.01
C THR A 292 -16.27 -28.09 -19.80
N LYS A 293 -16.93 -29.05 -19.16
CA LYS A 293 -18.06 -29.77 -19.74
C LYS A 293 -19.25 -28.86 -20.01
N GLU A 294 -19.66 -28.05 -19.03
CA GLU A 294 -20.77 -27.10 -19.19
C GLU A 294 -20.45 -26.03 -20.23
N ILE A 295 -19.23 -25.47 -20.20
CA ILE A 295 -18.77 -24.50 -21.22
C ILE A 295 -18.84 -25.13 -22.61
N SER A 296 -18.37 -26.38 -22.76
CA SER A 296 -18.37 -27.06 -24.05
C SER A 296 -19.79 -27.31 -24.56
N HIS A 297 -20.73 -27.72 -23.71
CA HIS A 297 -22.12 -27.91 -24.10
C HIS A 297 -22.78 -26.58 -24.45
N GLU A 298 -22.47 -25.52 -23.70
CA GLU A 298 -23.04 -24.20 -23.95
C GLU A 298 -22.58 -23.62 -25.29
N ILE A 299 -21.31 -23.80 -25.64
CA ILE A 299 -20.76 -23.41 -26.96
C ILE A 299 -21.50 -24.08 -28.10
N PHE A 300 -21.88 -25.35 -27.96
CA PHE A 300 -22.65 -26.10 -28.96
C PHE A 300 -24.15 -25.78 -28.95
N SER A 301 -24.67 -25.29 -27.83
CA SER A 301 -26.09 -24.86 -27.72
C SER A 301 -26.34 -23.44 -28.22
N ASP A 302 -25.28 -22.62 -28.34
CA ASP A 302 -25.34 -21.26 -28.86
C ASP A 302 -24.81 -21.21 -30.30
N ASP A 303 -25.67 -20.79 -31.23
CA ASP A 303 -25.36 -20.73 -32.67
C ASP A 303 -24.16 -19.82 -32.99
N ALA A 304 -23.99 -18.72 -32.25
CA ALA A 304 -22.91 -17.77 -32.50
C ALA A 304 -21.57 -18.34 -32.03
N LEU A 305 -21.55 -18.98 -30.86
CA LEU A 305 -20.37 -19.66 -30.32
C LEU A 305 -19.99 -20.87 -31.17
N THR A 306 -20.97 -21.65 -31.63
CA THR A 306 -20.75 -22.77 -32.55
C THR A 306 -20.10 -22.29 -33.85
N LYS A 307 -20.63 -21.24 -34.48
CA LYS A 307 -20.03 -20.65 -35.70
C LYS A 307 -18.59 -20.17 -35.46
N LYS A 308 -18.30 -19.63 -34.28
CA LYS A 308 -16.95 -19.19 -33.90
C LYS A 308 -15.98 -20.37 -33.78
N LEU A 309 -16.43 -21.50 -33.22
CA LEU A 309 -15.65 -22.75 -33.17
C LEU A 309 -15.34 -23.28 -34.59
N HIS A 310 -16.34 -23.30 -35.47
CA HIS A 310 -16.15 -23.67 -36.88
C HIS A 310 -15.10 -22.78 -37.57
N SER A 311 -15.21 -21.46 -37.40
CA SER A 311 -14.25 -20.50 -37.98
C SER A 311 -12.84 -20.67 -37.42
N MET A 312 -12.70 -20.99 -36.12
CA MET A 312 -11.41 -21.28 -35.50
C MET A 312 -10.74 -22.52 -36.12
N ILE A 313 -11.50 -23.60 -36.33
CA ILE A 313 -11.02 -24.83 -36.96
C ILE A 313 -10.63 -24.58 -38.42
N GLU A 314 -11.47 -23.87 -39.18
CA GLU A 314 -11.22 -23.51 -40.58
C GLU A 314 -9.95 -22.65 -40.73
N THR A 315 -9.75 -21.72 -39.81
CA THR A 315 -8.52 -20.90 -39.74
C THR A 315 -7.27 -21.74 -39.45
N GLY A 316 -7.37 -22.76 -38.59
CA GLY A 316 -6.26 -23.67 -38.30
C GLY A 316 -5.94 -24.60 -39.48
N LEU A 317 -6.96 -25.12 -40.16
CA LEU A 317 -6.81 -25.97 -41.34
C LEU A 317 -6.21 -25.22 -42.54
N SER A 318 -6.65 -23.98 -42.76
CA SER A 318 -6.08 -23.12 -43.82
C SER A 318 -4.60 -22.77 -43.56
N LYS A 319 -4.23 -22.46 -42.31
CA LYS A 319 -2.81 -22.24 -41.92
C LYS A 319 -1.94 -23.46 -42.17
N SER A 320 -2.45 -24.66 -41.89
CA SER A 320 -1.74 -25.93 -42.09
C SER A 320 -1.81 -26.47 -43.52
N LYS A 321 -2.49 -25.77 -44.45
CA LYS A 321 -2.75 -26.19 -45.84
C LYS A 321 -3.36 -27.60 -45.93
N SER A 322 -4.16 -27.98 -44.94
CA SER A 322 -4.83 -29.28 -44.88
C SER A 322 -5.99 -29.34 -45.89
N LYS A 323 -6.23 -30.53 -46.45
CA LYS A 323 -7.41 -30.82 -47.30
C LYS A 323 -8.60 -31.37 -46.48
N LEU A 324 -8.43 -31.54 -45.18
CA LEU A 324 -9.48 -32.05 -44.29
C LEU A 324 -10.58 -31.01 -44.10
N GLN A 325 -11.82 -31.47 -43.97
CA GLN A 325 -12.99 -30.62 -43.74
C GLN A 325 -13.23 -30.37 -42.24
N VAL A 326 -13.83 -29.22 -41.92
CA VAL A 326 -14.13 -28.79 -40.53
C VAL A 326 -14.95 -29.83 -39.77
N GLN A 327 -15.89 -30.50 -40.44
CA GLN A 327 -16.76 -31.53 -39.87
C GLN A 327 -16.03 -32.75 -39.29
N TYR A 328 -14.76 -32.99 -39.66
CA TYR A 328 -13.97 -34.08 -39.07
C TYR A 328 -13.42 -33.76 -37.68
N PHE A 329 -13.52 -32.50 -37.26
CA PHE A 329 -12.97 -32.01 -35.99
C PHE A 329 -14.05 -31.61 -34.99
N ILE A 330 -15.33 -31.75 -35.38
CA ILE A 330 -16.50 -31.37 -34.59
C ILE A 330 -17.39 -32.60 -34.43
N ASP A 331 -17.67 -32.96 -33.18
CA ASP A 331 -18.61 -34.00 -32.80
C ASP A 331 -19.43 -33.52 -31.59
N ASP A 332 -20.74 -33.35 -31.81
CA ASP A 332 -21.69 -32.91 -30.78
C ASP A 332 -21.77 -33.91 -29.59
N LYS A 333 -21.40 -35.18 -29.80
CA LYS A 333 -21.33 -36.18 -28.73
C LYS A 333 -20.07 -36.03 -27.87
N PHE A 334 -19.05 -35.34 -28.38
CA PHE A 334 -17.78 -35.08 -27.69
C PHE A 334 -17.39 -33.59 -27.84
N PRO A 335 -18.17 -32.67 -27.24
CA PRO A 335 -17.98 -31.22 -27.43
C PRO A 335 -16.63 -30.73 -26.87
N GLU A 336 -16.13 -31.35 -25.79
CA GLU A 336 -14.84 -31.04 -25.18
C GLU A 336 -13.67 -31.36 -26.13
N ALA A 337 -13.72 -32.53 -26.79
CA ALA A 337 -12.70 -32.94 -27.75
C ALA A 337 -12.68 -32.01 -28.99
N SER A 338 -13.87 -31.56 -29.42
CA SER A 338 -14.03 -30.63 -30.54
C SER A 338 -13.38 -29.27 -30.28
N LEU A 339 -13.50 -28.75 -29.04
CA LEU A 339 -12.82 -27.54 -28.59
C LEU A 339 -11.30 -27.69 -28.58
N ILE A 340 -10.81 -28.81 -28.05
CA ILE A 340 -9.38 -29.13 -28.02
C ILE A 340 -8.83 -29.20 -29.44
N ASN A 341 -9.54 -29.84 -30.37
CA ASN A 341 -9.16 -29.92 -31.78
C ASN A 341 -8.96 -28.53 -32.40
N GLY A 342 -9.91 -27.61 -32.18
CA GLY A 342 -9.79 -26.23 -32.68
C GLY A 342 -8.58 -25.48 -32.11
N ALA A 343 -8.26 -25.68 -30.84
CA ALA A 343 -7.08 -25.09 -30.21
C ALA A 343 -5.77 -25.71 -30.75
N LEU A 344 -5.71 -27.03 -30.89
CA LEU A 344 -4.55 -27.76 -31.40
C LEU A 344 -4.21 -27.37 -32.83
N LEU A 345 -5.20 -27.22 -33.71
CA LEU A 345 -5.02 -26.81 -35.10
C LEU A 345 -4.42 -25.40 -35.24
N ASN A 346 -4.59 -24.54 -34.24
CA ASN A 346 -4.05 -23.18 -34.24
C ASN A 346 -2.73 -23.03 -33.48
N ARG A 347 -2.22 -24.12 -32.89
CA ARG A 347 -0.93 -24.12 -32.22
C ARG A 347 0.19 -23.98 -33.25
N LYS A 348 1.13 -23.05 -33.03
CA LYS A 348 2.37 -23.00 -33.83
C LYS A 348 3.13 -24.31 -33.59
N SER A 349 3.54 -25.00 -34.65
CA SER A 349 4.34 -26.22 -34.54
C SER A 349 5.57 -25.93 -33.70
N ILE A 350 5.77 -26.69 -32.63
CA ILE A 350 7.07 -26.73 -31.96
C ILE A 350 8.03 -27.30 -33.00
N ARG A 351 9.00 -26.49 -33.45
CA ARG A 351 10.10 -27.01 -34.27
C ARG A 351 10.85 -28.03 -33.42
N GLU A 352 10.81 -29.29 -33.82
CA GLU A 352 11.75 -30.29 -33.30
C GLU A 352 13.17 -29.79 -33.59
N GLY A 353 13.83 -29.37 -32.53
CA GLY A 353 15.12 -28.71 -32.57
C GLY A 353 15.71 -28.55 -31.17
N ALA A 354 15.60 -29.60 -30.35
CA ALA A 354 16.53 -29.95 -29.28
C ALA A 354 15.96 -31.14 -28.50
N ASN A 355 16.34 -32.35 -28.90
CA ASN A 355 16.48 -33.44 -27.95
C ASN A 355 17.42 -32.98 -26.82
N LYS A 356 16.83 -32.66 -25.66
CA LYS A 356 17.41 -32.97 -24.36
C LYS A 356 16.27 -33.41 -23.45
N PHE A 357 15.99 -34.71 -23.50
CA PHE A 357 15.67 -35.41 -22.26
C PHE A 357 16.83 -35.15 -21.28
N LEU A 358 16.50 -34.86 -20.03
CA LEU A 358 17.05 -35.49 -18.84
C LEU A 358 16.33 -34.92 -17.62
N ILE A 359 15.72 -35.84 -16.87
CA ILE A 359 15.67 -35.98 -15.40
C ILE A 359 15.47 -34.68 -14.58
#